data_AF-A0A1Y3B7H7-F1
#
_entry.id   AF-A0A1Y3B7H7-F1
#
_cell.length_a   1.000
_cell.length_b   1.000
_cell.length_c   1.000
_cell.angle_alpha   90.00
_cell.angle_beta   90.00
_cell.angle_gamma   90.00
#
_symmetry.space_group_name_H-M   'P 1'
#
loop_
_entity.id
_entity.type
_entity.pdbx_description
1 polymer ?
#
loop_
_entity_poly.entity_id
_entity_poly.type
_entity_poly.pdbx_seq_one_letter_code
_entity_poly.pdbx_strand_id
1 'polypeptide(L)'
;MAGFTGTLLSHPFDVIRTRMVSQSEPKTYHNTRQAFMTIARNEGRVGLYRGFLPTLMQIMPFSGAQFATYNIFKERWQQHYHADHISINIGYKHGHEIHIQSSFFCGALSGMVAKFLVYPLDLVKKRLQIRGFESGRGNKFGKTIHYQGFIHCIVHTIQTENLAAFYKGMIPSIFKSTLSTALHFWLYESLVKKLNNSD
;
A
#
# COMPACT_ATOMS: atom_id res chain seq x y z
N MET A 1 -18.70 4.13 0.83
CA MET A 1 -18.98 3.06 -0.16
C MET A 1 -18.22 3.24 -1.48
N ALA A 2 -17.94 4.47 -1.95
CA ALA A 2 -17.16 4.70 -3.18
C ALA A 2 -15.79 3.98 -3.22
N GLY A 3 -15.05 3.96 -2.10
CA GLY A 3 -13.76 3.26 -2.01
C GLY A 3 -13.85 1.75 -2.22
N PHE A 4 -14.95 1.11 -1.76
CA PHE A 4 -15.15 -0.33 -1.93
C PHE A 4 -15.45 -0.67 -3.39
N THR A 5 -16.36 0.07 -4.04
CA THR A 5 -16.69 -0.12 -5.46
C THR A 5 -15.49 0.15 -6.36
N GLY A 6 -14.72 1.21 -6.08
CA GLY A 6 -13.48 1.49 -6.82
C GLY A 6 -12.45 0.37 -6.66
N THR A 7 -12.27 -0.13 -5.43
CA THR A 7 -11.38 -1.25 -5.15
C THR A 7 -11.81 -2.51 -5.90
N LEU A 8 -13.12 -2.83 -5.91
CA LEU A 8 -13.67 -3.98 -6.63
C LEU A 8 -13.41 -3.91 -8.15
N LEU A 9 -13.55 -2.72 -8.74
CA LEU A 9 -13.31 -2.49 -10.17
C LEU A 9 -11.82 -2.48 -10.54
N SER A 10 -10.96 -1.94 -9.67
CA SER A 10 -9.52 -1.82 -9.93
C SER A 10 -8.72 -3.09 -9.61
N HIS A 11 -9.24 -3.96 -8.74
CA HIS A 11 -8.59 -5.21 -8.34
C HIS A 11 -8.10 -6.12 -9.48
N PRO A 12 -8.89 -6.41 -10.53
CA PRO A 12 -8.40 -7.23 -11.64
C PRO A 12 -7.19 -6.61 -12.35
N PHE A 13 -7.16 -5.28 -12.48
CA PHE A 13 -6.02 -4.58 -13.09
C PHE A 13 -4.76 -4.65 -12.21
N ASP A 14 -4.92 -4.55 -10.90
CA ASP A 14 -3.82 -4.70 -9.95
C ASP A 14 -3.18 -6.09 -9.99
N VAL A 15 -4.00 -7.14 -10.13
CA VAL A 15 -3.52 -8.52 -10.26
C VAL A 15 -2.73 -8.71 -11.55
N ILE A 16 -3.25 -8.24 -12.69
CA ILE A 16 -2.56 -8.34 -13.98
C ILE A 16 -1.23 -7.59 -13.94
N ARG A 17 -1.25 -6.34 -13.45
CA ARG A 17 -0.05 -5.50 -13.33
C ARG A 17 1.00 -6.17 -12.44
N THR A 18 0.59 -6.69 -11.29
CA THR A 18 1.52 -7.33 -10.35
C THR A 18 2.15 -8.58 -10.98
N ARG A 19 1.38 -9.40 -11.70
CA ARG A 19 1.90 -10.59 -12.38
C ARG A 19 2.85 -10.25 -13.52
N MET A 20 2.49 -9.27 -14.36
CA MET A 20 3.34 -8.80 -15.45
C MET A 20 4.66 -8.20 -14.97
N VAL A 21 4.67 -7.47 -13.85
CA VAL A 21 5.91 -6.95 -13.24
C VAL A 21 6.73 -8.06 -12.60
N SER A 22 6.06 -9.11 -12.11
CA SER A 22 6.71 -10.22 -11.41
C SER A 22 7.25 -11.33 -12.33
N GLN A 23 7.08 -11.20 -13.65
CA GLN A 23 7.50 -12.22 -14.61
C GLN A 23 9.02 -12.25 -14.82
N SER A 24 9.55 -13.46 -14.99
CA SER A 24 10.96 -13.70 -15.27
C SER A 24 11.13 -14.04 -16.75
N GLU A 25 12.34 -13.90 -17.30
CA GLU A 25 12.60 -14.29 -18.68
C GLU A 25 12.74 -15.82 -18.80
N PRO A 26 12.10 -16.46 -19.80
CA PRO A 26 11.35 -15.86 -20.92
C PRO A 26 9.93 -15.41 -20.54
N LYS A 27 9.51 -14.25 -21.08
CA LYS A 27 8.21 -13.62 -20.79
C LYS A 27 7.04 -14.50 -21.23
N THR A 28 6.24 -15.00 -20.29
CA THR A 28 5.00 -15.74 -20.57
C THR A 28 3.87 -14.83 -21.05
N TYR A 29 3.88 -13.55 -20.67
CA TYR A 29 2.91 -12.55 -21.14
C TYR A 29 3.61 -11.41 -21.89
N HIS A 30 3.30 -11.27 -23.17
CA HIS A 30 3.74 -10.12 -23.96
C HIS A 30 2.83 -8.90 -23.76
N ASN A 31 1.54 -9.12 -23.59
CA ASN A 31 0.52 -8.07 -23.55
C ASN A 31 -0.44 -8.22 -22.35
N THR A 32 -0.96 -7.11 -21.84
CA THR A 32 -1.99 -7.08 -20.77
C THR A 32 -3.22 -7.88 -21.14
N ARG A 33 -3.65 -7.82 -22.41
CA ARG A 33 -4.79 -8.59 -22.94
C ARG A 33 -4.52 -10.10 -22.90
N GLN A 34 -3.28 -10.51 -23.20
CA GLN A 34 -2.87 -11.92 -23.14
C GLN A 34 -2.84 -12.38 -21.68
N ALA A 35 -2.29 -11.57 -20.76
CA ALA A 35 -2.33 -11.86 -19.34
C ALA A 35 -3.77 -12.02 -18.83
N PHE A 36 -4.66 -11.08 -19.16
CA PHE A 36 -6.07 -11.17 -18.77
C PHE A 36 -6.73 -12.46 -19.28
N MET A 37 -6.61 -12.74 -20.58
CA MET A 37 -7.25 -13.89 -21.21
C MET A 37 -6.71 -15.22 -20.67
N THR A 38 -5.40 -15.32 -20.47
CA THR A 38 -4.77 -16.52 -19.90
C THR A 38 -5.17 -16.75 -18.45
N ILE A 39 -5.25 -15.68 -17.64
CA ILE A 39 -5.69 -15.79 -16.24
C ILE A 39 -7.16 -16.23 -16.19
N ALA A 40 -8.03 -15.61 -16.99
CA ALA A 40 -9.44 -15.94 -17.04
C ALA A 40 -9.67 -17.40 -17.50
N ARG A 41 -8.85 -17.91 -18.43
CA ARG A 41 -8.98 -19.27 -18.97
C ARG A 41 -8.36 -20.34 -18.07
N ASN A 42 -7.22 -20.06 -17.43
CA ASN A 42 -6.47 -21.06 -16.64
C ASN A 42 -6.86 -21.08 -15.16
N GLU A 43 -7.22 -19.93 -14.58
CA GLU A 43 -7.53 -19.79 -13.14
C GLU A 43 -8.99 -19.39 -12.89
N GLY A 44 -9.75 -19.13 -13.94
CA GLY A 44 -11.13 -18.66 -13.86
C GLY A 44 -11.27 -17.23 -13.34
N ARG A 45 -12.52 -16.81 -13.13
CA ARG A 45 -12.87 -15.47 -12.62
C ARG A 45 -12.33 -15.23 -11.21
N VAL A 46 -12.14 -16.29 -10.42
CA VAL A 46 -11.59 -16.22 -9.05
C VAL A 46 -10.11 -15.82 -9.06
N GLY A 47 -9.35 -16.18 -10.10
CA GLY A 47 -7.94 -15.80 -10.26
C GLY A 47 -7.73 -14.28 -10.28
N LEU A 48 -8.66 -13.53 -10.89
CA LEU A 48 -8.63 -12.06 -10.99
C LEU A 48 -8.88 -11.34 -9.66
N TYR A 49 -9.54 -11.99 -8.70
CA TYR A 49 -9.83 -11.43 -7.37
C TYR A 49 -8.93 -12.04 -6.27
N ARG A 50 -7.88 -12.78 -6.63
CA ARG A 50 -6.90 -13.30 -5.66
C ARG A 50 -6.20 -12.14 -4.95
N GLY A 51 -6.24 -12.16 -3.62
CA GLY A 51 -5.72 -11.07 -2.78
C GLY A 51 -6.75 -9.97 -2.45
N PHE A 52 -8.02 -10.15 -2.78
CA PHE A 52 -9.10 -9.25 -2.35
C PHE A 52 -9.28 -9.23 -0.83
N LEU A 53 -9.38 -10.41 -0.21
CA LEU A 53 -9.56 -10.58 1.24
C LEU A 53 -8.47 -9.87 2.08
N PRO A 54 -7.15 -10.07 1.84
CA PRO A 54 -6.14 -9.34 2.58
C PRO A 54 -6.20 -7.83 2.32
N THR A 55 -6.65 -7.38 1.14
CA THR A 55 -6.81 -5.94 0.87
C THR A 55 -7.89 -5.33 1.76
N LEU A 56 -9.04 -5.99 1.90
CA LEU A 56 -10.09 -5.52 2.80
C LEU A 56 -9.65 -5.53 4.26
N MET A 57 -9.00 -6.61 4.69
CA MET A 57 -8.46 -6.72 6.05
C MET A 57 -7.38 -5.68 6.34
N GLN A 58 -6.66 -5.19 5.33
CA GLN A 58 -5.60 -4.19 5.47
C GLN A 58 -6.12 -2.76 5.61
N ILE A 59 -7.26 -2.44 4.98
CA ILE A 59 -7.81 -1.06 4.99
C ILE A 59 -8.15 -0.61 6.42
N MET A 60 -8.73 -1.49 7.23
CA MET A 60 -9.18 -1.16 8.59
C MET A 60 -8.01 -0.86 9.54
N PRO A 61 -6.97 -1.72 9.66
CA PRO A 61 -5.78 -1.45 10.46
C PRO A 61 -5.00 -0.24 9.95
N PHE A 62 -4.91 -0.04 8.63
CA PHE A 62 -4.19 1.11 8.07
C PHE A 62 -4.84 2.42 8.47
N SER A 63 -6.15 2.54 8.27
CA SER A 63 -6.91 3.72 8.68
C SER A 63 -6.81 3.94 10.20
N GLY A 64 -7.07 2.89 10.99
CA GLY A 64 -7.02 2.97 12.46
C GLY A 64 -5.66 3.39 13.00
N ALA A 65 -4.59 2.75 12.52
CA ALA A 65 -3.21 3.06 12.94
C ALA A 65 -2.78 4.45 12.50
N GLN A 66 -3.13 4.88 11.28
CA GLN A 66 -2.80 6.21 10.78
C GLN A 66 -3.51 7.29 11.62
N PHE A 67 -4.81 7.13 11.89
CA PHE A 67 -5.56 8.08 12.71
C PHE A 67 -5.08 8.10 14.16
N ALA A 68 -4.87 6.93 14.78
CA ALA A 68 -4.36 6.85 16.15
C ALA A 68 -2.98 7.52 16.26
N THR A 69 -2.08 7.23 15.32
CA THR A 69 -0.73 7.79 15.35
C THR A 69 -0.75 9.29 15.05
N TYR A 70 -1.59 9.75 14.12
CA TYR A 70 -1.78 11.18 13.84
C TYR A 70 -2.29 11.93 15.07
N ASN A 71 -3.28 11.37 15.79
CA ASN A 71 -3.80 11.96 17.02
C ASN A 71 -2.73 12.02 18.11
N ILE A 72 -1.94 10.95 18.30
CA ILE A 72 -0.82 10.94 19.26
C ILE A 72 0.19 12.03 18.92
N PHE A 73 0.62 12.14 17.66
CA PHE A 73 1.59 13.17 17.26
C PHE A 73 1.01 14.58 17.39
N LYS A 74 -0.26 14.77 17.03
CA LYS A 74 -0.94 16.05 17.16
C LYS A 74 -1.08 16.45 18.62
N GLU A 75 -1.53 15.56 19.50
CA GLU A 75 -1.65 15.80 20.95
C GLU A 75 -0.30 16.15 21.57
N ARG A 76 0.76 15.44 21.19
CA ARG A 76 2.13 15.66 21.71
C ARG A 76 2.73 16.98 21.21
N TRP A 77 2.43 17.38 19.97
CA TRP A 77 2.88 18.65 19.40
C TRP A 77 2.06 19.83 19.97
N GLN A 78 0.76 19.63 20.11
CA GLN A 78 -0.17 20.60 20.68
C GLN A 78 0.09 20.76 22.19
N GLN A 79 0.56 19.73 22.90
CA GLN A 79 1.04 19.82 24.29
C GLN A 79 2.21 20.81 24.46
N HIS A 80 3.08 20.97 23.46
CA HIS A 80 4.13 22.00 23.48
C HIS A 80 3.61 23.41 23.17
N TYR A 81 2.42 23.53 22.57
CA TYR A 81 1.70 24.79 22.31
C TYR A 81 0.64 25.12 23.40
N HIS A 82 0.21 24.13 24.19
CA HIS A 82 -0.82 24.19 25.23
C HIS A 82 -0.28 24.50 26.63
N ALA A 83 0.86 25.18 26.75
CA ALA A 83 1.18 25.92 27.98
C ALA A 83 0.33 27.20 28.12
N ASP A 84 -0.36 27.65 27.06
CA ASP A 84 -1.03 28.95 27.07
C ASP A 84 -2.55 28.94 26.90
N HIS A 85 -3.22 27.89 26.39
CA HIS A 85 -4.71 27.86 26.44
C HIS A 85 -5.32 26.46 26.52
N ILE A 86 -5.95 26.23 27.67
CA ILE A 86 -6.84 25.12 28.06
C ILE A 86 -8.17 25.19 27.32
N SER A 87 -8.63 24.08 26.73
CA SER A 87 -9.96 23.49 26.98
C SER A 87 -10.25 22.27 26.10
N ILE A 88 -10.75 21.23 26.76
CA ILE A 88 -11.23 19.97 26.21
C ILE A 88 -12.52 20.19 25.41
N ASN A 89 -12.64 19.64 24.20
CA ASN A 89 -13.90 19.07 23.76
C ASN A 89 -13.74 18.03 22.63
N ILE A 90 -14.39 16.88 22.85
CA ILE A 90 -14.61 15.82 21.86
C ILE A 90 -15.56 16.39 20.81
N GLY A 91 -15.06 16.66 19.62
CA GLY A 91 -15.90 17.15 18.52
C GLY A 91 -15.08 17.93 17.51
N TYR A 92 -15.03 17.40 16.30
CA TYR A 92 -14.62 18.07 15.06
C TYR A 92 -14.75 19.59 15.12
N LYS A 93 -13.63 20.29 15.33
CA LYS A 93 -13.52 21.73 15.05
C LYS A 93 -12.30 22.01 14.19
N HIS A 94 -12.63 22.28 12.94
CA HIS A 94 -11.90 23.09 11.99
C HIS A 94 -11.42 24.39 12.66
N GLY A 95 -10.18 24.81 12.40
CA GLY A 95 -9.71 26.15 12.74
C GLY A 95 -8.64 26.24 13.83
N HIS A 96 -7.46 25.72 13.56
CA HIS A 96 -6.21 26.39 13.96
C HIS A 96 -5.24 26.13 12.83
N GLU A 97 -4.77 27.19 12.15
CA GLU A 97 -3.77 27.08 11.09
C GLU A 97 -2.46 26.61 11.69
N ILE A 98 -2.33 25.30 11.87
CA ILE A 98 -1.05 24.67 12.13
C ILE A 98 -0.24 24.85 10.84
N HIS A 99 0.89 25.55 10.93
CA HIS A 99 1.81 25.79 9.81
C HIS A 99 1.88 24.56 8.88
N ILE A 100 1.70 24.75 7.56
CA ILE A 100 1.63 23.66 6.56
C ILE A 100 2.75 22.62 6.74
N GLN A 101 3.93 23.07 7.17
CA GLN A 101 5.10 22.23 7.38
C GLN A 101 4.95 21.27 8.57
N SER A 102 4.41 21.70 9.72
CA SER A 102 4.28 20.82 10.90
C SER A 102 3.17 19.79 10.71
N SER A 103 2.08 20.15 10.04
CA SER A 103 1.05 19.20 9.59
C SER A 103 1.60 18.16 8.62
N PHE A 104 2.51 18.56 7.73
CA PHE A 104 3.18 17.66 6.80
C PHE A 104 4.07 16.63 7.51
N PHE A 105 4.94 17.05 8.43
CA PHE A 105 5.81 16.12 9.16
C PHE A 105 5.03 15.15 10.07
N CYS A 106 3.98 15.64 10.74
CA CYS A 106 3.09 14.81 11.55
C CYS A 106 2.33 13.78 10.68
N GLY A 107 1.81 14.21 9.53
CA GLY A 107 1.15 13.33 8.56
C GLY A 107 2.11 12.29 7.97
N ALA A 108 3.35 12.69 7.64
CA ALA A 108 4.35 11.78 7.08
C ALA A 108 4.79 10.72 8.10
N LEU A 109 5.07 11.13 9.35
CA LEU A 109 5.53 10.23 10.40
C LEU A 109 4.43 9.26 10.84
N SER A 110 3.19 9.74 10.98
CA SER A 110 2.04 8.87 11.26
C SER A 110 1.78 7.87 10.13
N GLY A 111 1.89 8.31 8.87
CA GLY A 111 1.81 7.43 7.70
C GLY A 111 2.91 6.36 7.66
N MET A 112 4.14 6.69 8.08
CA MET A 112 5.24 5.73 8.16
C MET A 112 5.00 4.66 9.23
N VAL A 113 4.57 5.05 10.42
CA VAL A 113 4.26 4.11 11.53
C VAL A 113 3.07 3.22 11.14
N ALA A 114 2.03 3.79 10.54
CA ALA A 114 0.89 3.02 10.04
C ALA A 114 1.32 2.02 8.97
N LYS A 115 2.16 2.44 8.00
CA LYS A 115 2.73 1.53 7.00
C LYS A 115 3.57 0.43 7.63
N PHE A 116 4.35 0.72 8.68
CA PHE A 116 5.15 -0.27 9.36
C PHE A 116 4.29 -1.38 10.00
N LEU A 117 3.23 -0.99 10.72
CA LEU A 117 2.30 -1.93 11.35
C LEU A 117 1.55 -2.79 10.32
N VAL A 118 1.24 -2.21 9.16
CA VAL A 118 0.46 -2.85 8.10
C VAL A 118 1.33 -3.65 7.11
N TYR A 119 2.63 -3.40 7.11
CA TYR A 119 3.59 -4.02 6.17
C TYR A 119 3.50 -5.55 6.09
N PRO A 120 3.29 -6.30 7.19
CA PRO A 120 3.12 -7.76 7.11
C PRO A 120 1.92 -8.17 6.24
N LEU A 121 0.81 -7.44 6.30
CA LEU A 121 -0.39 -7.71 5.51
C LEU A 121 -0.17 -7.36 4.03
N ASP A 122 0.56 -6.28 3.76
CA ASP A 122 0.98 -5.90 2.40
C ASP A 122 1.79 -7.01 1.73
N LEU A 123 2.75 -7.58 2.47
CA LEU A 123 3.61 -8.64 1.97
C LEU A 123 2.78 -9.91 1.66
N VAL A 124 1.85 -10.28 2.54
CA VAL A 124 0.96 -11.43 2.32
C VAL A 124 0.04 -11.20 1.11
N LYS A 125 -0.52 -10.00 0.95
CA LYS A 125 -1.30 -9.62 -0.23
C LYS A 125 -0.48 -9.78 -1.51
N LYS A 126 0.74 -9.27 -1.55
CA LYS A 126 1.63 -9.40 -2.72
C LYS A 126 1.97 -10.85 -3.03
N ARG A 127 2.27 -11.67 -2.02
CA ARG A 127 2.49 -13.13 -2.18
C ARG A 127 1.25 -13.82 -2.75
N LEU A 128 0.05 -13.48 -2.25
CA LEU A 128 -1.22 -14.02 -2.73
C LEU A 128 -1.53 -13.61 -4.18
N GLN A 129 -1.25 -12.36 -4.57
CA GLN A 129 -1.46 -11.86 -5.94
C GLN A 129 -0.54 -12.53 -6.98
N ILE A 130 0.62 -13.00 -6.53
CA ILE A 130 1.62 -13.70 -7.37
C ILE A 130 1.28 -15.20 -7.51
N ARG A 131 0.41 -15.78 -6.66
CA ARG A 131 -0.02 -17.19 -6.77
C ARG A 131 -0.68 -17.47 -8.13
N GLY A 132 -0.39 -18.63 -8.73
CA GLY A 132 -0.89 -19.05 -10.05
C GLY A 132 0.01 -18.67 -11.24
N PHE A 133 1.04 -17.85 -11.00
CA PHE A 133 2.02 -17.44 -11.99
C PHE A 133 3.34 -18.25 -11.86
N GLU A 134 3.24 -19.57 -11.85
CA GLU A 134 4.40 -20.46 -11.64
C GLU A 134 5.15 -20.73 -12.95
N SER A 135 4.41 -20.96 -14.05
CA SER A 135 4.99 -21.27 -15.36
C SER A 135 5.81 -20.12 -15.97
N GLY A 136 5.60 -18.88 -15.55
CA GLY A 136 6.29 -17.70 -16.10
C GLY A 136 7.36 -17.08 -15.22
N ARG A 137 7.65 -17.69 -14.06
CA ARG A 137 8.71 -17.23 -13.16
C ARG A 137 10.00 -18.04 -13.30
N GLY A 138 9.93 -19.21 -13.94
CA GLY A 138 11.06 -20.13 -14.10
C GLY A 138 11.69 -20.57 -12.77
N ASN A 139 12.59 -21.56 -12.82
CA ASN A 139 13.30 -22.05 -11.62
C ASN A 139 14.33 -21.06 -11.04
N LYS A 140 14.46 -19.83 -11.60
CA LYS A 140 15.47 -18.84 -11.20
C LYS A 140 15.04 -17.91 -10.06
N PHE A 141 13.74 -17.70 -9.84
CA PHE A 141 13.24 -16.69 -8.89
C PHE A 141 12.49 -17.30 -7.69
N GLY A 142 13.16 -18.22 -7.00
CA GLY A 142 12.67 -18.87 -5.77
C GLY A 142 11.53 -19.87 -5.99
N LYS A 143 11.48 -20.94 -5.18
CA LYS A 143 10.36 -21.92 -5.23
C LYS A 143 9.06 -21.19 -4.93
N THR A 144 8.16 -21.13 -5.91
CA THR A 144 6.79 -20.68 -5.69
C THR A 144 6.04 -21.84 -5.06
N ILE A 145 5.52 -21.63 -3.86
CA ILE A 145 4.83 -22.66 -3.10
C ILE A 145 3.32 -22.47 -3.31
N HIS A 146 2.62 -23.58 -3.51
CA HIS A 146 1.18 -23.66 -3.57
C HIS A 146 0.56 -23.48 -2.19
N TYR A 147 -0.51 -22.72 -2.17
CA TYR A 147 -0.75 -21.82 -1.06
C TYR A 147 -2.27 -21.68 -1.14
N GLN A 148 -2.97 -22.35 -0.22
CA GLN A 148 -4.41 -22.63 -0.32
C GLN A 148 -5.26 -21.44 0.11
N GLY A 149 -4.76 -20.62 1.04
CA GLY A 149 -5.48 -19.45 1.56
C GLY A 149 -4.56 -18.40 2.20
N PHE A 150 -5.17 -17.32 2.69
CA PHE A 150 -4.49 -16.23 3.39
C PHE A 150 -3.79 -16.70 4.67
N ILE A 151 -4.51 -17.43 5.54
CA ILE A 151 -3.98 -17.94 6.81
C ILE A 151 -2.84 -18.93 6.56
N HIS A 152 -3.01 -19.83 5.60
CA HIS A 152 -1.94 -20.75 5.19
C HIS A 152 -0.70 -20.01 4.65
N CYS A 153 -0.88 -18.85 4.02
CA CYS A 153 0.26 -18.02 3.59
C CYS A 153 1.05 -17.50 4.79
N ILE A 154 0.35 -17.01 5.82
CA ILE A 154 0.96 -16.41 7.00
C ILE A 154 1.71 -17.47 7.80
N VAL A 155 1.02 -18.56 8.17
CA VAL A 155 1.59 -19.64 8.98
C VAL A 155 2.83 -20.21 8.30
N HIS A 156 2.71 -20.49 7.00
CA HIS A 156 3.82 -21.03 6.25
C HIS A 156 4.99 -20.05 6.15
N THR A 157 4.74 -18.76 5.91
CA THR A 157 5.81 -17.74 5.83
C THR A 157 6.57 -17.63 7.15
N ILE A 158 5.87 -17.70 8.29
CA ILE A 158 6.49 -17.73 9.62
C ILE A 158 7.37 -18.96 9.78
N GLN A 159 6.87 -20.13 9.36
CA GLN A 159 7.56 -21.41 9.52
C GLN A 159 8.78 -21.58 8.61
N THR A 160 8.79 -21.00 7.40
CA THR A 160 9.91 -21.20 6.45
C THR A 160 10.92 -20.06 6.38
N GLU A 161 10.48 -18.82 6.49
CA GLU A 161 11.35 -17.66 6.24
C GLU A 161 11.60 -16.80 7.50
N ASN A 162 11.02 -17.19 8.64
CA ASN A 162 11.04 -16.47 9.92
C ASN A 162 10.28 -15.13 9.89
N LEU A 163 10.09 -14.53 11.08
CA LEU A 163 9.37 -13.25 11.24
C LEU A 163 10.02 -12.07 10.51
N ALA A 164 11.35 -12.10 10.29
CA ALA A 164 12.06 -11.07 9.53
C ALA A 164 11.67 -11.03 8.04
N ALA A 165 11.13 -12.12 7.50
CA ALA A 165 10.65 -12.18 6.12
C ALA A 165 9.52 -11.21 5.83
N PHE A 166 8.71 -10.88 6.84
CA PHE A 166 7.61 -9.92 6.70
C PHE A 166 8.10 -8.51 6.45
N TYR A 167 9.34 -8.15 6.81
CA TYR A 167 9.94 -6.83 6.60
C TYR A 167 10.87 -6.77 5.38
N LYS A 168 11.05 -7.90 4.67
CA LYS A 168 11.92 -7.98 3.50
C LYS A 168 11.31 -7.15 2.36
N GLY A 169 12.09 -6.21 1.82
CA GLY A 169 11.64 -5.30 0.75
C GLY A 169 11.05 -3.96 1.22
N MET A 170 11.06 -3.67 2.53
CA MET A 170 10.49 -2.43 3.07
C MET A 170 11.28 -1.19 2.62
N ILE A 171 12.62 -1.27 2.66
CA ILE A 171 13.52 -0.18 2.25
C ILE A 171 13.25 0.28 0.80
N PRO A 172 13.26 -0.60 -0.22
CA PRO A 172 12.98 -0.16 -1.59
C PRO A 172 11.55 0.35 -1.76
N SER A 173 10.59 -0.18 -0.99
CA SER A 173 9.20 0.31 -1.01
C SER A 173 9.07 1.72 -0.46
N ILE A 174 9.72 2.02 0.68
CA ILE A 174 9.74 3.35 1.28
C ILE A 174 10.47 4.32 0.35
N PHE A 175 11.65 3.95 -0.14
CA PHE A 175 12.44 4.80 -1.04
C PHE A 175 11.64 5.19 -2.29
N LYS A 176 10.99 4.20 -2.94
CA LYS A 176 10.10 4.43 -4.08
C LYS A 176 8.94 5.36 -3.74
N SER A 177 8.28 5.13 -2.59
CA SER A 177 7.14 5.94 -2.14
C SER A 177 7.55 7.39 -1.90
N THR A 178 8.67 7.61 -1.22
CA THR A 178 9.18 8.95 -0.91
C THR A 178 9.56 9.69 -2.19
N LEU A 179 10.31 9.06 -3.09
CA LEU A 179 10.72 9.67 -4.35
C LEU A 179 9.51 10.03 -5.23
N SER A 180 8.53 9.12 -5.34
CA SER A 180 7.32 9.38 -6.11
C SER A 180 6.49 10.54 -5.53
N THR A 181 6.43 10.66 -4.20
CA THR A 181 5.67 11.73 -3.54
C THR A 181 6.39 13.07 -3.70
N ALA A 182 7.72 13.09 -3.54
CA ALA A 182 8.53 14.29 -3.73
C ALA A 182 8.41 14.84 -5.17
N LEU A 183 8.51 13.97 -6.18
CA LEU A 183 8.33 14.35 -7.58
C LEU A 183 6.92 14.89 -7.85
N HIS A 184 5.89 14.30 -7.24
CA HIS A 184 4.52 14.74 -7.42
C HIS A 184 4.31 16.17 -6.89
N PHE A 185 4.77 16.46 -5.67
CA PHE A 185 4.69 17.80 -5.09
C PHE A 185 5.50 18.82 -5.90
N TRP A 186 6.73 18.47 -6.28
CA TRP A 186 7.58 19.36 -7.08
C TRP A 186 6.97 19.70 -8.44
N LEU A 187 6.42 18.70 -9.15
CA LEU A 187 5.74 18.92 -10.42
C LEU A 187 4.48 19.77 -10.24
N TYR A 188 3.68 19.48 -9.21
CA TYR A 188 2.47 20.23 -8.91
C TYR A 188 2.79 21.71 -8.67
N GLU A 189 3.74 22.03 -7.78
CA GLU A 189 4.12 23.42 -7.50
C GLU A 189 4.71 24.12 -8.73
N SER A 190 5.54 23.42 -9.50
CA SER A 190 6.16 23.98 -10.70
C SER A 190 5.12 24.33 -11.78
N LEU A 191 4.11 23.48 -11.96
CA LEU A 191 3.03 23.72 -12.92
C LEU A 191 2.12 24.87 -12.46
N VAL A 192 1.74 24.89 -11.18
CA VAL A 192 0.90 25.96 -10.61
C VAL A 192 1.60 27.32 -10.73
N LYS A 193 2.90 27.40 -10.41
CA LYS A 193 3.68 28.64 -10.56
C LYS A 193 3.76 29.13 -12.00
N LYS A 194 3.89 28.22 -12.98
CA LYS A 194 3.91 28.59 -14.39
C LYS A 194 2.56 29.08 -14.90
N LEU A 195 1.48 28.41 -14.50
CA LEU A 195 0.12 28.82 -14.88
C LEU A 195 -0.22 30.19 -14.28
N ASN A 196 0.09 30.41 -13.00
CA ASN A 196 -0.25 31.66 -12.30
C ASN A 196 0.64 32.86 -12.68
N ASN A 197 1.77 32.63 -13.38
CA ASN A 197 2.61 33.68 -13.96
C ASN A 197 2.27 33.97 -15.44
N SER A 198 1.32 33.22 -16.03
CA SER A 198 0.89 33.39 -17.42
C SER A 198 -0.42 34.18 -17.56
N ASP A 199 -1.00 34.63 -16.44
CA ASP A 199 -2.06 35.63 -16.33
C ASP A 199 -1.46 36.98 -15.86
#